data_AF-A0A2E9GSJ2-F1
#
_entry.id   AF-A0A2E9GSJ2-F1
#
_cell.length_a   1.000
_cell.length_b   1.000
_cell.length_c   1.000
_cell.angle_alpha   90.00
_cell.angle_beta   90.00
_cell.angle_gamma   90.00
#
_symmetry.space_group_name_H-M   'P 1'
#
loop_
_entity.id
_entity.type
_entity.pdbx_description
1 polymer ?
#
loop_
_entity_poly.entity_id
_entity_poly.type
_entity_poly.pdbx_seq_one_letter_code
_entity_poly.pdbx_strand_id
1 'polypeptide(L)' 'MTQVQLAKRAKVALRTIHSVEKGMNCRMDTKRKILLALGLRFEDKDQAFPAPHPDIVSEIRREF' A
#
# COMPACT_ATOMS: atom_id res chain seq x y z
N MET A 1 -9.43 2.19 11.74
CA MET A 1 -8.42 3.27 11.75
C MET A 1 -8.60 4.09 10.47
N THR A 2 -8.61 5.43 10.51
CA THR A 2 -8.78 6.23 9.28
C THR A 2 -7.47 6.40 8.51
N GLN A 3 -7.52 6.67 7.19
CA GLN A 3 -6.33 6.90 6.35
C GLN A 3 -5.43 8.02 6.90
N VAL A 4 -6.05 9.10 7.40
CA VAL A 4 -5.35 10.23 8.00
C VAL A 4 -4.64 9.84 9.30
N GLN A 5 -5.29 9.04 10.14
CA GLN A 5 -4.68 8.53 11.38
C GLN A 5 -3.52 7.59 11.08
N LEU A 6 -3.66 6.73 10.06
CA LEU A 6 -2.62 5.83 9.61
C LEU A 6 -1.41 6.61 9.05
N ALA A 7 -1.65 7.59 8.19
CA ALA A 7 -0.60 8.45 7.62
C ALA A 7 0.20 9.17 8.72
N LYS A 8 -0.49 9.71 9.73
CA LYS A 8 0.13 10.35 10.90
C LYS A 8 0.97 9.36 11.72
N ARG A 9 0.45 8.17 12.01
CA ARG A 9 1.18 7.12 12.74
C ARG A 9 2.40 6.60 11.99
N ALA A 10 2.26 6.36 10.69
CA ALA A 10 3.33 5.87 9.83
C ALA A 10 4.32 6.97 9.41
N LYS A 11 4.08 8.25 9.73
CA LYS A 11 4.90 9.39 9.28
C LYS A 11 5.09 9.40 7.76
N VAL A 12 4.02 9.15 7.02
CA VAL A 12 4.00 9.17 5.55
C VAL A 12 2.94 10.13 5.06
N ALA A 13 3.07 10.62 3.82
CA ALA A 13 2.08 11.50 3.23
C ALA A 13 0.76 10.74 3.01
N LEU A 14 -0.37 11.44 3.18
CA LEU A 14 -1.70 10.88 2.96
C LEU A 14 -1.85 10.32 1.53
N ARG A 15 -1.33 11.04 0.53
CA ARG A 15 -1.29 10.59 -0.87
C ARG A 15 -0.60 9.24 -1.04
N THR A 16 0.42 8.96 -0.23
CA THR A 16 1.13 7.68 -0.26
C THR A 16 0.26 6.55 0.27
N ILE A 17 -0.52 6.77 1.33
CA ILE A 17 -1.50 5.78 1.82
C ILE A 17 -2.55 5.49 0.75
N HIS A 18 -3.13 6.53 0.13
CA HIS A 18 -4.07 6.34 -0.98
C HIS A 18 -3.46 5.57 -2.16
N SER A 19 -2.17 5.79 -2.42
CA SER A 19 -1.47 5.09 -3.50
C SER A 19 -1.29 3.61 -3.19
N VAL A 20 -0.95 3.31 -1.94
CA VAL A 20 -0.81 1.94 -1.42
C VAL A 20 -2.13 1.19 -1.47
N GLU A 21 -3.23 1.81 -1.07
CA GLU A 21 -4.57 1.20 -1.13
C GLU A 21 -5.04 0.95 -2.57
N LYS A 22 -4.55 1.74 -3.54
CA LYS A 22 -4.77 1.50 -4.97
C LYS A 22 -3.85 0.42 -5.56
N GLY A 23 -3.02 -0.24 -4.75
CA GLY A 23 -2.08 -1.27 -5.20
C GLY A 23 -0.85 -0.71 -5.92
N MET A 24 -0.57 0.59 -5.84
CA MET A 24 0.64 1.16 -6.43
C MET A 24 1.88 0.78 -5.64
N ASN A 25 3.00 0.60 -6.36
CA ASN A 25 4.25 0.26 -5.72
C ASN A 25 4.78 1.45 -4.89
N CYS A 26 5.28 1.15 -3.69
CA CYS A 26 5.84 2.14 -2.77
C CYS A 26 7.22 1.69 -2.28
N ARG A 27 8.02 2.64 -1.80
CA ARG A 27 9.37 2.36 -1.32
C ARG A 27 9.31 1.39 -0.13
N MET A 28 10.32 0.52 -0.02
CA MET A 28 10.47 -0.43 1.10
C MET A 28 10.42 0.27 2.46
N ASP A 29 11.01 1.46 2.59
CA ASP A 29 10.96 2.29 3.79
C ASP A 29 9.51 2.65 4.19
N THR A 30 8.69 3.05 3.21
CA THR A 30 7.27 3.35 3.40
C THR A 30 6.50 2.11 3.84
N LYS A 31 6.74 0.95 3.21
CA LYS A 31 6.11 -0.31 3.60
C LYS A 31 6.42 -0.66 5.05
N ARG A 32 7.70 -0.57 5.47
CA ARG A 32 8.12 -0.81 6.86
C ARG A 32 7.43 0.13 7.85
N LYS A 33 7.34 1.42 7.53
CA LYS A 33 6.66 2.41 8.38
C LYS A 33 5.17 2.11 8.55
N ILE A 34 4.50 1.71 7.47
CA ILE A 34 3.08 1.34 7.49
C ILE A 34 2.87 0.04 8.29
N LEU A 35 3.72 -0.98 8.10
CA LEU A 35 3.68 -2.23 8.87
C LEU A 35 3.79 -1.97 10.37
N LEU A 36 4.78 -1.17 10.77
CA LEU A 36 4.98 -0.78 12.16
C LEU A 36 3.79 0.01 12.71
N ALA A 37 3.20 0.90 11.91
CA ALA A 37 2.02 1.67 12.33
C ALA A 37 0.75 0.81 12.48
N LEU A 38 0.68 -0.31 11.76
CA LEU A 38 -0.38 -1.32 11.88
C LEU A 38 -0.08 -2.36 12.97
N GLY A 39 1.11 -2.34 13.58
CA GLY A 39 1.53 -3.35 14.56
C GLY A 39 1.80 -4.73 13.96
N LEU A 40 2.04 -4.78 12.64
CA LEU A 40 2.32 -6.02 11.91
C LEU A 40 3.82 -6.29 11.86
N ARG A 41 4.17 -7.57 11.73
CA ARG A 41 5.58 -7.98 11.56
C ARG A 41 5.96 -7.89 10.09
N PHE A 42 7.26 -7.82 9.81
CA PHE A 42 7.76 -7.78 8.43
C PHE A 42 7.43 -9.03 7.61
N GLU A 43 7.21 -10.16 8.30
CA GLU A 43 6.75 -11.43 7.71
C GLU A 43 5.34 -11.30 7.13
N ASP A 44 4.48 -10.50 7.77
CA ASP A 44 3.10 -10.26 7.37
C ASP A 44 2.98 -9.21 6.23
N LYS A 45 4.10 -8.77 5.63
CA LYS A 45 4.07 -7.78 4.53
C LYS A 45 3.25 -8.26 3.35
N ASP A 46 3.24 -9.55 3.09
CA ASP A 46 2.57 -10.14 1.94
C ASP A 46 1.05 -10.03 2.07
N GLN A 47 0.54 -10.12 3.30
CA GLN A 47 -0.87 -9.88 3.61
C GLN A 47 -1.25 -8.38 3.56
N ALA A 48 -0.36 -7.50 4.01
CA ALA A 48 -0.62 -6.06 4.03
C ALA A 48 -0.39 -5.37 2.67
N PHE A 49 0.47 -5.93 1.83
CA PHE A 49 0.82 -5.44 0.49
C PHE A 49 0.76 -6.59 -0.51
N PRO A 50 -0.44 -7.14 -0.80
CA PRO A 50 -0.59 -8.15 -1.81
C PRO A 50 -0.06 -7.58 -3.13
N ALA A 51 0.76 -8.36 -3.84
CA ALA A 51 1.21 -7.99 -5.17
C ALA A 51 -0.02 -7.67 -6.05
N PRO A 52 0.07 -6.69 -6.95
CA PRO A 52 -1.04 -6.39 -7.86
C PRO A 52 -1.43 -7.69 -8.57
N HIS A 53 -2.70 -8.08 -8.39
CA HIS A 53 -3.27 -9.19 -9.13
C HIS A 53 -3.16 -8.83 -10.63
N PRO A 54 -2.67 -9.74 -11.50
CA PRO A 54 -2.42 -9.44 -12.90
C PRO A 54 -3.67 -9.04 -13.71
N ASP A 55 -4.87 -9.14 -13.14
CA ASP A 55 -6.13 -9.09 -13.89
C ASP A 55 -6.69 -7.70 -14.21
N ILE A 56 -6.08 -6.60 -13.74
CA ILE A 56 -6.55 -5.24 -14.10
C ILE A 56 -5.75 -4.63 -15.27
N VAL A 57 -4.52 -5.09 -15.50
CA VAL A 57 -3.67 -4.53 -16.58
C VAL A 57 -4.15 -5.02 -17.97
N SER A 58 -4.87 -6.14 -18.03
CA SER A 58 -5.41 -6.71 -19.27
C SER A 58 -6.65 -6.00 -19.82
N GLU A 59 -7.46 -5.34 -19.00
CA GLU A 59 -8.70 -4.70 -19.48
C GLU A 59 -8.44 -3.33 -20.12
N ILE A 60 -7.48 -2.56 -19.59
CA ILE A 60 -7.17 -1.21 -20.11
C ILE A 60 -6.45 -1.26 -21.48
N ARG A 61 -5.81 -2.39 -21.80
CA ARG A 61 -5.06 -2.54 -23.06
C ARG A 61 -5.91 -3.04 -24.24
N ARG A 62 -7.23 -3.21 -24.05
CA ARG A 62 -8.16 -3.68 -25.09
C ARG A 62 -9.06 -2.58 -25.68
N GLU A 63 -9.02 -1.37 -25.12
CA GLU A 63 -9.79 -0.21 -25.62
C GLU A 63 -8.90 0.93 -26.17
N PHE A 64 -7.78 0.59 -26.82
CA PHE A 64 -7.04 1.50 -27.70
C PHE A 64 -6.58 0.78 -28.96
#